data_AF-A0A3N2FCU2-F1
#
_entry.id   AF-A0A3N2FCU2-F1
#
_cell.length_a   1.000
_cell.length_b   1.000
_cell.length_c   1.000
_cell.angle_alpha   90.00
_cell.angle_beta   90.00
_cell.angle_gamma   90.00
#
_symmetry.space_group_name_H-M   'P 1'
#
loop_
_entity.id
_entity.type
_entity.pdbx_description
1 polymer ?
#
loop_
_entity_poly.entity_id
_entity_poly.type
_entity_poly.pdbx_seq_one_letter_code
_entity_poly.pdbx_strand_id
1 'polypeptide(L)'
;MRARVLGGALLALVAAGVLTGCSAPTPAPTVTVFATATPTPDPTVTAALPQSTATVFVPVPEATVTFTPNDVPVIPETAFAVDNGAVPGATGEPATNGAGEIITYTVVAGDSFFDIAQRFGIPVQQLLRMNPGVAGAGEAVYIGNVINLDANSLG
;
A
#
# COMPACT_ATOMS: atom_id res chain seq x y z
N MET A 1 12.01 23.06 68.48
CA MET A 1 10.68 22.54 68.87
C MET A 1 10.23 21.52 67.84
N ARG A 2 9.71 20.38 68.32
CA ARG A 2 8.98 19.31 67.60
C ARG A 2 9.80 18.36 66.71
N ALA A 3 10.36 17.38 67.41
CA ALA A 3 10.57 16.03 66.91
C ALA A 3 9.26 15.44 66.37
N ARG A 4 9.36 14.67 65.29
CA ARG A 4 8.41 13.59 64.95
C ARG A 4 9.22 12.38 64.52
N VAL A 5 9.04 11.32 65.29
CA VAL A 5 9.57 9.96 65.13
C VAL A 5 8.41 9.08 64.66
N LEU A 6 8.76 7.97 64.02
CA LEU A 6 7.99 6.74 63.73
C LEU A 6 7.06 6.74 62.51
N GLY A 7 7.34 5.78 61.64
CA GLY A 7 6.32 5.12 60.82
C GLY A 7 6.89 4.37 59.63
N GLY A 8 6.83 3.03 59.66
CA GLY A 8 6.75 2.23 58.45
C GLY A 8 7.87 1.22 58.25
N ALA A 9 7.59 -0.03 58.65
CA ALA A 9 8.36 -1.22 58.37
C ALA A 9 8.33 -1.60 56.88
N LEU A 10 9.40 -2.24 56.38
CA LEU A 10 9.30 -3.48 55.61
C LEU A 10 10.70 -4.07 55.36
N LEU A 11 10.89 -5.27 55.91
CA LEU A 11 11.95 -6.21 55.57
C LEU A 11 11.91 -6.49 54.06
N ALA A 12 13.04 -6.34 53.38
CA ALA A 12 13.28 -6.96 52.08
C ALA A 12 14.65 -7.63 52.11
N LEU A 13 14.61 -8.89 52.55
CA LEU A 13 15.71 -9.85 52.55
C LEU A 13 15.79 -10.40 51.12
N VAL A 14 16.75 -9.94 50.31
CA VAL A 14 16.99 -10.49 48.98
C VAL A 14 18.37 -11.14 48.98
N ALA A 15 18.32 -12.47 48.98
CA ALA A 15 19.46 -13.36 48.91
C ALA A 15 20.25 -13.15 47.61
N ALA A 16 21.57 -12.96 47.73
CA ALA A 16 22.49 -13.01 46.60
C ALA A 16 22.58 -14.47 46.11
N GLY A 17 21.79 -14.78 45.08
CA GLY A 17 21.79 -16.07 44.39
C GLY A 17 23.12 -16.32 43.67
N VAL A 18 23.67 -17.49 43.93
CA VAL A 18 24.92 -18.02 43.38
C VAL A 18 24.79 -18.17 41.86
N LEU A 19 25.66 -17.53 41.08
CA LEU A 19 25.80 -17.74 39.64
C LEU A 19 26.40 -19.13 39.40
N THR A 20 25.55 -20.16 39.37
CA THR A 20 25.93 -21.48 38.85
C THR A 20 26.04 -21.39 37.33
N GLY A 21 27.28 -21.44 36.83
CA GLY A 21 27.58 -21.48 35.40
C GLY A 21 26.91 -22.68 34.72
N CYS A 22 26.15 -22.41 33.67
CA CYS A 22 25.61 -23.44 32.79
C CYS A 22 26.71 -23.83 31.78
N SER A 23 27.29 -25.02 31.90
CA SER A 23 28.20 -25.59 30.90
C SER A 23 27.41 -26.01 29.66
N ALA A 24 27.73 -25.46 28.50
CA ALA A 24 27.17 -25.92 27.23
C ALA A 24 27.78 -27.30 26.84
N PRO A 25 26.99 -28.26 26.33
CA PRO A 25 27.52 -29.56 25.90
C PRO A 25 28.32 -29.43 24.59
N THR A 26 29.49 -30.06 24.55
CA THR A 26 30.38 -30.13 23.39
C THR A 26 29.70 -30.83 22.19
N PRO A 27 29.78 -30.29 20.96
CA PRO A 27 29.23 -30.96 19.78
C PRO A 27 29.98 -32.26 19.48
N ALA A 28 29.26 -33.36 19.29
CA ALA A 28 29.82 -34.63 18.84
C ALA A 28 30.29 -34.55 17.37
N PRO A 29 31.35 -35.26 16.96
CA PRO A 29 31.82 -35.24 15.58
C PRO A 29 30.83 -35.94 14.64
N THR A 30 30.37 -35.23 13.61
CA THR A 30 29.55 -35.80 12.52
C THR A 30 30.43 -36.61 11.57
N VAL A 31 30.12 -37.90 11.38
CA VAL A 31 30.78 -38.77 10.38
C VAL A 31 29.94 -38.78 9.11
N THR A 32 30.45 -38.16 8.05
CA THR A 32 29.80 -38.16 6.72
C THR A 32 30.22 -39.44 5.97
N VAL A 33 29.28 -40.36 5.76
CA VAL A 33 29.50 -41.57 4.94
C VAL A 33 29.10 -41.25 3.51
N PHE A 34 30.07 -41.17 2.60
CA PHE A 34 29.82 -41.05 1.17
C PHE A 34 29.61 -42.45 0.57
N ALA A 35 28.40 -42.72 0.07
CA ALA A 35 28.12 -43.92 -0.71
C ALA A 35 28.57 -43.70 -2.16
N THR A 36 29.59 -44.42 -2.60
CA THR A 36 30.06 -44.40 -3.99
C THR A 36 29.22 -45.39 -4.81
N ALA A 37 28.30 -44.89 -5.64
CA ALA A 37 27.61 -45.72 -6.63
C ALA A 37 28.51 -45.95 -7.85
N THR A 38 28.72 -47.20 -8.24
CA THR A 38 29.44 -47.58 -9.47
C THR A 38 28.57 -47.27 -10.69
N PRO A 39 29.02 -46.47 -11.67
CA PRO A 39 28.23 -46.22 -12.87
C PRO A 39 28.11 -47.51 -13.69
N THR A 40 26.87 -47.98 -13.86
CA THR A 40 26.55 -49.08 -14.78
C THR A 40 26.57 -48.49 -16.20
N PRO A 41 27.26 -49.09 -17.20
CA PRO A 41 27.25 -48.58 -18.56
C PRO A 41 25.84 -48.66 -19.15
N ASP A 42 25.31 -47.51 -19.55
CA ASP A 42 23.99 -47.34 -20.17
C ASP A 42 24.00 -47.93 -21.59
N PRO A 43 23.10 -48.86 -21.97
CA PRO A 43 23.04 -49.36 -23.34
C PRO A 43 22.63 -48.23 -24.28
N THR A 44 23.52 -47.87 -25.21
CA THR A 44 23.27 -46.87 -26.26
C THR A 44 21.98 -47.18 -27.03
N VAL A 45 20.91 -46.45 -26.72
CA VAL A 45 19.68 -46.44 -27.53
C VAL A 45 19.90 -45.48 -28.69
N THR A 46 20.29 -46.01 -29.85
CA THR A 46 20.21 -45.27 -31.12
C THR A 46 18.75 -45.14 -31.51
N ALA A 47 18.07 -44.14 -30.96
CA ALA A 47 16.74 -43.75 -31.42
C ALA A 47 16.87 -43.11 -32.81
N ALA A 48 16.23 -43.70 -33.82
CA ALA A 48 16.08 -43.08 -35.12
C ALA A 48 15.30 -41.76 -34.93
N LEU A 49 15.90 -40.65 -35.36
CA LEU A 49 15.24 -39.34 -35.35
C LEU A 49 13.96 -39.41 -36.20
N PRO A 50 12.79 -39.02 -35.69
CA PRO A 50 11.58 -38.97 -36.49
C PRO A 50 11.82 -38.01 -37.66
N GLN A 51 11.77 -38.51 -38.89
CA GLN A 51 11.81 -37.67 -40.08
C GLN A 51 10.50 -36.89 -40.13
N SER A 52 10.58 -35.60 -39.80
CA SER A 52 9.47 -34.66 -39.87
C SER A 52 9.01 -34.54 -41.32
N THR A 53 7.91 -35.21 -41.65
CA THR A 53 7.20 -34.96 -42.89
C THR A 53 6.55 -33.59 -42.79
N ALA A 54 7.07 -32.63 -43.55
CA ALA A 54 6.50 -31.30 -43.63
C ALA A 54 5.12 -31.38 -44.31
N THR A 55 4.05 -31.34 -43.53
CA THR A 55 2.72 -31.06 -44.04
C THR A 55 2.72 -29.64 -44.61
N VAL A 56 2.42 -29.50 -45.90
CA VAL A 56 2.26 -28.19 -46.56
C VAL A 56 1.12 -27.46 -45.86
N PHE A 57 1.46 -26.39 -45.13
CA PHE A 57 0.51 -25.52 -44.46
C PHE A 57 -0.28 -24.74 -45.52
N VAL A 58 -1.55 -25.07 -45.69
CA VAL A 58 -2.48 -24.21 -46.44
C VAL A 58 -2.60 -22.90 -45.67
N PRO A 59 -2.37 -21.72 -46.27
CA PRO A 59 -2.50 -20.46 -45.55
C PRO A 59 -3.94 -20.31 -45.09
N VAL A 60 -4.16 -20.38 -43.77
CA VAL A 60 -5.40 -19.93 -43.14
C VAL A 60 -5.55 -18.45 -43.48
N PRO A 61 -6.68 -18.01 -44.07
CA PRO A 61 -6.86 -16.59 -44.35
C PRO A 61 -6.72 -15.83 -43.02
N GLU A 62 -5.77 -14.90 -42.98
CA GLU A 62 -5.57 -14.03 -41.83
C GLU A 62 -6.85 -13.23 -41.61
N ALA A 63 -7.63 -13.61 -40.61
CA ALA A 63 -8.76 -12.83 -40.18
C ALA A 63 -8.20 -11.59 -39.46
N THR A 64 -8.27 -10.43 -40.11
CA THR A 64 -7.95 -9.15 -39.48
C THR A 64 -8.95 -8.90 -38.35
N VAL A 65 -8.53 -9.17 -37.11
CA VAL A 65 -9.31 -8.82 -35.92
C VAL A 65 -9.16 -7.32 -35.70
N THR A 66 -10.15 -6.55 -36.16
CA THR A 66 -10.23 -5.12 -35.86
C THR A 66 -10.63 -4.96 -34.40
N PHE A 67 -9.65 -4.69 -33.54
CA PHE A 67 -9.92 -4.22 -32.19
C PHE A 67 -10.42 -2.78 -32.27
N THR A 68 -11.72 -2.58 -32.04
CA THR A 68 -12.25 -1.24 -31.80
C THR A 68 -11.80 -0.83 -30.40
N PRO A 69 -10.96 0.22 -30.25
CA PRO A 69 -10.63 0.73 -28.93
C PRO A 69 -11.95 1.10 -28.24
N ASN A 70 -12.07 0.79 -26.95
CA ASN A 70 -13.17 1.33 -26.15
C ASN A 70 -13.16 2.85 -26.28
N ASP A 71 -14.35 3.46 -26.32
CA ASP A 71 -14.47 4.92 -26.26
C ASP A 71 -13.65 5.45 -25.08
N VAL A 72 -12.87 6.50 -25.34
CA VAL A 72 -12.17 7.21 -24.28
C VAL A 72 -13.23 7.64 -23.27
N PRO A 73 -13.10 7.28 -21.98
CA PRO A 73 -14.04 7.75 -20.97
C PRO A 73 -14.13 9.27 -21.02
N VAL A 74 -15.28 9.80 -21.41
CA VAL A 74 -15.59 11.23 -21.29
C VAL A 74 -15.65 11.53 -19.80
N ILE A 75 -14.56 12.08 -19.26
CA ILE A 75 -14.55 12.63 -17.90
C ILE A 75 -15.52 13.80 -17.93
N PRO A 76 -16.62 13.78 -17.15
CA PRO A 76 -17.59 14.85 -17.18
C PRO A 76 -16.91 16.17 -16.82
N GLU A 77 -17.18 17.15 -17.68
CA GLU A 77 -17.35 18.57 -17.43
C GLU A 77 -17.19 18.93 -15.95
N THR A 78 -16.21 19.78 -15.66
CA THR A 78 -15.86 20.35 -14.35
C THR A 78 -17.00 20.23 -13.32
N ALA A 79 -16.87 19.30 -12.37
CA ALA A 79 -17.87 19.09 -11.33
C ALA A 79 -17.74 20.14 -10.23
N PHE A 80 -18.84 20.78 -9.84
CA PHE A 80 -18.89 21.71 -8.71
C PHE A 80 -19.01 20.94 -7.40
N ALA A 81 -18.39 21.46 -6.35
CA ALA A 81 -18.40 20.86 -5.02
C ALA A 81 -19.81 20.86 -4.42
N VAL A 82 -20.31 19.67 -4.04
CA VAL A 82 -21.56 19.52 -3.30
C VAL A 82 -21.27 18.71 -2.04
N ASP A 83 -21.56 19.24 -0.85
CA ASP A 83 -21.33 18.52 0.40
C ASP A 83 -22.35 17.38 0.57
N ASN A 84 -21.91 16.13 0.35
CA ASN A 84 -22.71 14.94 0.60
C ASN A 84 -22.69 14.48 2.08
N GLY A 85 -22.06 15.27 2.95
CA GLY A 85 -21.94 15.02 4.37
C GLY A 85 -20.58 14.45 4.76
N ALA A 86 -20.20 14.65 6.02
CA ALA A 86 -18.94 14.15 6.56
C ALA A 86 -18.90 12.61 6.51
N VAL A 87 -17.79 12.07 6.00
CA VAL A 87 -17.49 10.64 5.94
C VAL A 87 -16.21 10.34 6.74
N PRO A 88 -15.96 9.10 7.17
CA PRO A 88 -14.65 8.72 7.67
C PRO A 88 -13.59 9.08 6.63
N GLY A 89 -12.58 9.88 7.02
CA GLY A 89 -11.59 10.40 6.10
C GLY A 89 -11.93 11.76 5.46
N ALA A 90 -13.09 12.36 5.72
CA ALA A 90 -13.36 13.73 5.33
C ALA A 90 -14.27 14.42 6.35
N THR A 91 -13.72 14.64 7.55
CA THR A 91 -14.47 15.17 8.71
C THR A 91 -14.23 16.65 8.99
N GLY A 92 -13.29 17.26 8.27
CA GLY A 92 -12.99 18.68 8.29
C GLY A 92 -14.17 19.55 7.85
N GLU A 93 -14.04 20.83 8.14
CA GLU A 93 -15.07 21.82 7.89
C GLU A 93 -14.90 22.43 6.49
N PRO A 94 -15.91 22.34 5.60
CA PRO A 94 -15.92 23.08 4.35
C PRO A 94 -16.23 24.55 4.62
N ALA A 95 -15.64 25.44 3.82
CA ALA A 95 -15.97 26.85 3.83
C ALA A 95 -16.70 27.23 2.53
N THR A 96 -17.73 28.07 2.67
CA THR A 96 -18.50 28.60 1.57
C THR A 96 -18.19 30.08 1.31
N ASN A 97 -18.34 30.52 0.07
CA ASN A 97 -18.29 31.94 -0.28
C ASN A 97 -19.60 32.66 0.09
N GLY A 98 -19.68 33.97 -0.18
CA GLY A 98 -20.88 34.78 0.09
C GLY A 98 -22.13 34.40 -0.72
N ALA A 99 -21.99 33.57 -1.75
CA ALA A 99 -23.10 33.01 -2.53
C ALA A 99 -23.55 31.62 -2.04
N GLY A 100 -22.88 31.07 -1.01
CA GLY A 100 -23.19 29.75 -0.46
C GLY A 100 -22.53 28.58 -1.20
N GLU A 101 -21.63 28.84 -2.14
CA GLU A 101 -20.87 27.81 -2.85
C GLU A 101 -19.66 27.36 -2.03
N ILE A 102 -19.39 26.05 -2.01
CA ILE A 102 -18.25 25.47 -1.30
C ILE A 102 -16.98 25.74 -2.09
N ILE A 103 -16.04 26.48 -1.49
CA ILE A 103 -14.82 26.93 -2.16
C ILE A 103 -13.56 26.27 -1.61
N THR A 104 -13.54 25.94 -0.32
CA THR A 104 -12.36 25.37 0.32
C THR A 104 -12.72 24.37 1.41
N TYR A 105 -11.75 23.54 1.77
CA TYR A 105 -11.87 22.55 2.81
C TYR A 105 -10.60 22.49 3.65
N THR A 106 -10.73 22.53 4.98
CA THR A 106 -9.58 22.43 5.88
C THR A 106 -9.40 21.01 6.37
N VAL A 107 -8.24 20.44 6.10
CA VAL A 107 -7.91 19.05 6.40
C VAL A 107 -7.70 18.86 7.90
N VAL A 108 -8.34 17.84 8.47
CA VAL A 108 -8.14 17.45 9.87
C VAL A 108 -7.50 16.07 10.01
N ALA A 109 -7.21 15.67 11.25
CA ALA A 109 -6.57 14.39 11.52
C ALA A 109 -7.41 13.21 11.02
N GLY A 110 -6.79 12.33 10.23
CA GLY A 110 -7.44 11.17 9.64
C GLY A 110 -8.04 11.40 8.26
N ASP A 111 -7.93 12.61 7.71
CA ASP A 111 -8.51 12.92 6.40
C ASP A 111 -7.68 12.39 5.20
N SER A 112 -8.45 11.91 4.23
CA SER A 112 -8.23 11.46 2.87
C SER A 112 -8.24 12.46 1.72
N PHE A 113 -7.26 12.55 0.82
CA PHE A 113 -7.52 13.30 -0.44
C PHE A 113 -8.65 12.64 -1.25
N PHE A 114 -8.69 11.31 -1.25
CA PHE A 114 -9.73 10.52 -1.90
C PHE A 114 -11.08 10.70 -1.22
N ASP A 115 -11.13 10.61 0.12
CA ASP A 115 -12.38 10.71 0.86
C ASP A 115 -12.96 12.15 0.79
N ILE A 116 -12.11 13.18 0.76
CA ILE A 116 -12.52 14.56 0.49
C ILE A 116 -13.18 14.66 -0.89
N ALA A 117 -12.55 14.11 -1.93
CA ALA A 117 -13.10 14.10 -3.27
C ALA A 117 -14.48 13.41 -3.33
N GLN A 118 -14.62 12.26 -2.64
CA GLN A 118 -15.87 11.51 -2.55
C GLN A 118 -16.95 12.29 -1.81
N ARG A 119 -16.62 12.92 -0.68
CA ARG A 119 -17.55 13.77 0.06
C ARG A 119 -18.12 14.88 -0.82
N PHE A 120 -17.29 15.53 -1.63
CA PHE A 120 -17.73 16.66 -2.45
C PHE A 120 -18.23 16.26 -3.85
N GLY A 121 -18.21 14.97 -4.19
CA GLY A 121 -18.61 14.48 -5.51
C GLY A 121 -17.69 14.94 -6.65
N ILE A 122 -16.43 15.26 -6.34
CA ILE A 122 -15.47 15.79 -7.31
C ILE A 122 -14.57 14.65 -7.80
N PRO A 123 -14.30 14.51 -9.11
CA PRO A 123 -13.28 13.58 -9.59
C PRO A 123 -11.91 13.89 -8.98
N VAL A 124 -11.22 12.90 -8.43
CA VAL A 124 -9.89 13.07 -7.81
C VAL A 124 -8.93 13.81 -8.74
N GLN A 125 -8.95 13.48 -10.04
CA GLN A 125 -8.10 14.13 -11.03
C GLN A 125 -8.40 15.62 -11.19
N GLN A 126 -9.66 16.02 -11.09
CA GLN A 126 -10.05 17.44 -11.08
C GLN A 126 -9.55 18.11 -9.80
N LEU A 127 -9.75 17.46 -8.65
CA LEU A 127 -9.29 17.96 -7.36
C LEU A 127 -7.77 18.16 -7.33
N LEU A 128 -6.99 17.25 -7.92
CA LEU A 128 -5.53 17.40 -8.07
C LEU A 128 -5.17 18.60 -8.94
N ARG A 129 -5.87 18.80 -10.07
CA ARG A 129 -5.65 19.95 -10.96
C ARG A 129 -5.96 21.28 -10.28
N MET A 130 -6.94 21.32 -9.38
CA MET A 130 -7.28 22.51 -8.59
C MET A 130 -6.25 22.81 -7.49
N ASN A 131 -5.40 21.82 -7.13
CA ASN A 131 -4.48 21.88 -6.00
C ASN A 131 -3.03 21.50 -6.35
N PRO A 132 -2.40 22.11 -7.39
CA PRO A 132 -1.06 21.72 -7.82
C PRO A 132 0.05 22.02 -6.81
N GLY A 133 -0.20 22.95 -5.87
CA GLY A 133 0.76 23.36 -4.84
C GLY A 133 0.58 22.67 -3.48
N VAL A 134 -0.44 21.82 -3.32
CA VAL A 134 -0.66 21.12 -2.05
C VAL A 134 0.36 19.98 -1.94
N ALA A 135 1.22 20.05 -0.92
CA ALA A 135 2.23 19.02 -0.68
C ALA A 135 1.57 17.66 -0.47
N GLY A 136 2.01 16.65 -1.24
CA GLY A 136 1.48 15.29 -1.17
C GLY A 136 0.12 15.11 -1.86
N ALA A 137 -0.40 16.08 -2.62
CA ALA A 137 -1.68 15.96 -3.31
C ALA A 137 -1.78 14.63 -4.09
N GLY A 138 -2.74 13.78 -3.71
CA GLY A 138 -2.97 12.45 -4.29
C GLY A 138 -2.28 11.28 -3.59
N GLU A 139 -1.31 11.54 -2.72
CA GLU A 139 -0.56 10.54 -1.95
C GLU A 139 -0.81 10.65 -0.44
N ALA A 140 -0.72 11.86 0.11
CA ALA A 140 -0.90 12.16 1.53
C ALA A 140 -1.44 13.58 1.71
N VAL A 141 -2.25 13.79 2.75
CA VAL A 141 -2.74 15.12 3.10
C VAL A 141 -2.28 15.48 4.50
N TYR A 142 -1.79 16.70 4.65
CA TYR A 142 -1.32 17.21 5.94
C TYR A 142 -2.42 18.01 6.63
N ILE A 143 -2.54 17.81 7.93
CA ILE A 143 -3.49 18.51 8.79
C ILE A 143 -3.27 20.02 8.68
N GLY A 144 -4.36 20.77 8.54
CA GLY A 144 -4.33 22.23 8.38
C GLY A 144 -4.11 22.69 6.95
N ASN A 145 -3.83 21.79 5.99
CA ASN A 145 -3.84 22.15 4.58
C ASN A 145 -5.24 22.60 4.17
N VAL A 146 -5.30 23.67 3.39
CA VAL A 146 -6.52 24.15 2.77
C VAL A 146 -6.57 23.60 1.35
N ILE A 147 -7.58 22.77 1.08
CA ILE A 147 -7.85 22.20 -0.23
C ILE A 147 -8.82 23.13 -0.95
N ASN A 148 -8.45 23.54 -2.16
CA ASN A 148 -9.32 24.25 -3.08
C ASN A 148 -10.36 23.29 -3.67
N LEU A 149 -11.63 23.65 -3.53
CA LEU A 149 -12.78 22.93 -4.09
C LEU A 149 -13.48 23.71 -5.19
N ASP A 150 -13.02 24.93 -5.49
CA ASP A 150 -13.61 25.80 -6.51
C ASP A 150 -13.27 25.32 -7.92
N ALA A 151 -14.27 24.75 -8.58
CA ALA A 151 -14.22 24.29 -9.95
C ALA A 151 -13.82 25.41 -10.94
N ASN A 152 -14.15 26.66 -10.65
CA ASN A 152 -13.85 27.81 -11.49
C ASN A 152 -12.35 28.14 -11.51
N SER A 153 -11.55 27.55 -10.61
CA SER A 153 -10.10 27.75 -10.60
C SER A 153 -9.38 27.09 -11.80
N LEU A 154 -10.07 26.26 -12.59
CA LEU A 154 -9.49 25.53 -13.71
C LEU A 154 -9.56 26.25 -15.06
N GLY A 155 -10.28 27.37 -15.16
CA GLY A 155 -10.46 28.15 -16.38
C GLY A 155 -11.72 27.77 -17.16
#